data_AF-A0A2E5XS06-F1
#
_entry.id   AF-A0A2E5XS06-F1
#
_cell.length_a   1.000
_cell.length_b   1.000
_cell.length_c   1.000
_cell.angle_alpha   90.00
_cell.angle_beta   90.00
_cell.angle_gamma   90.00
#
_symmetry.space_group_name_H-M   'P 1'
#
loop_
_entity.id
_entity.type
_entity.pdbx_description
1 polymer ?
#
loop_
_entity_poly.entity_id
_entity_poly.type
_entity_poly.pdbx_seq_one_letter_code
_entity_poly.pdbx_strand_id
1 'polypeptide(L)'
;MMRFFLILYLLFCNSLLVFSQQDLKVYEDYMPESKCGEVINYTHYSVSYCEKYKLSEWSIHYMTEERVFGDVDRTDNFRLDNKGRGASLSNYYKSGYDRGHMVPAGDMKFNQTAMNESFFLTNISPQNPSFNRGINKKIESKFREWVVFDFDTIIIITGFVMDEDLFNGFIGPDRIPIPSYSYKIFIDKINHRSLAFLVPMNKKIKGRMFDYIISIDELETIADIDFFEKMPLEEEILYEMDTNMDFDPESNLKGSMVEPSDFKKNNKKTAVPENGKKKVISPVDYNNYSKKYHCLEKNQDGIPCPRHTKGPNEKCWEHSKQNNIRDNEIE
;
A
#
# COMPACT_ATOMS: atom_id res chain seq x y z
N MET A 1 13.60 47.27 6.49
CA MET A 1 13.58 46.14 5.53
C MET A 1 13.82 44.78 6.20
N MET A 2 14.80 44.60 7.09
CA MET A 2 15.12 43.29 7.70
C MET A 2 13.99 42.66 8.56
N ARG A 3 13.14 43.46 9.20
CA ARG A 3 11.96 42.97 9.96
C ARG A 3 10.81 42.43 9.09
N PHE A 4 10.68 42.88 7.85
CA PHE A 4 9.64 42.39 6.93
C PHE A 4 9.99 41.02 6.36
N PHE A 5 11.28 40.74 6.11
CA PHE A 5 11.74 39.44 5.65
C PHE A 5 11.59 38.33 6.71
N LEU A 6 11.77 38.65 8.00
CA LEU A 6 11.58 37.68 9.09
C LEU A 6 10.12 37.27 9.27
N ILE A 7 9.17 38.20 9.11
CA ILE A 7 7.73 37.91 9.22
C ILE A 7 7.26 37.09 8.02
N LEU A 8 7.75 37.38 6.80
CA LEU A 8 7.45 36.58 5.62
C LEU A 8 8.01 35.15 5.74
N TYR A 9 9.23 35.00 6.30
CA TYR A 9 9.86 33.71 6.54
C TYR A 9 9.14 32.87 7.60
N LEU A 10 8.66 33.50 8.68
CA LEU A 10 7.86 32.84 9.72
C LEU A 10 6.47 32.43 9.23
N LEU A 11 5.85 33.21 8.33
CA LEU A 11 4.57 32.83 7.70
C LEU A 11 4.73 31.68 6.70
N PHE A 12 5.85 31.61 5.98
CA PHE A 12 6.14 30.54 5.00
C PHE A 12 6.58 29.22 5.65
N CYS A 13 7.27 29.25 6.79
CA CYS A 13 7.60 28.03 7.55
C CYS A 13 6.36 27.44 8.25
N ASN A 14 5.43 28.29 8.73
CA ASN A 14 4.19 27.80 9.33
C ASN A 14 3.24 27.19 8.29
N SER A 15 3.18 27.72 7.06
CA SER A 15 2.30 27.14 6.03
C SER A 15 2.75 25.74 5.61
N LEU A 16 4.04 25.49 5.40
CA LEU A 16 4.55 24.17 5.02
C LEU A 16 4.37 23.10 6.12
N LEU A 17 4.53 23.47 7.40
CA LEU A 17 4.27 22.56 8.52
C LEU A 17 2.77 22.25 8.70
N VAL A 18 1.89 23.19 8.39
CA VAL A 18 0.42 23.01 8.45
C VAL A 18 -0.08 22.06 7.35
N PHE A 19 0.49 22.11 6.14
CA PHE A 19 0.08 21.22 5.05
C PHE A 19 0.47 19.74 5.29
N SER A 20 1.69 19.48 5.81
CA SER A 20 2.09 18.11 6.18
C SER A 20 1.20 17.52 7.28
N GLN A 21 0.73 18.34 8.23
CA GLN A 21 -0.23 17.92 9.25
C GLN A 21 -1.64 17.66 8.72
N GLN A 22 -2.00 18.17 7.53
CA GLN A 22 -3.37 18.04 7.03
C GLN A 22 -3.60 16.73 6.29
N ASP A 23 -2.64 16.30 5.47
CA ASP A 23 -2.70 15.02 4.77
C ASP A 23 -2.61 13.84 5.74
N LEU A 24 -1.71 13.92 6.73
CA LEU A 24 -1.50 12.87 7.73
C LEU A 24 -2.82 12.50 8.45
N LYS A 25 -3.62 13.51 8.84
CA LYS A 25 -4.92 13.32 9.50
C LYS A 25 -5.94 12.54 8.66
N VAL A 26 -5.75 12.44 7.34
CA VAL A 26 -6.66 11.67 6.48
C VAL A 26 -6.47 10.17 6.69
N TYR A 27 -5.23 9.72 6.93
CA TYR A 27 -4.86 8.32 6.95
C TYR A 27 -4.14 7.86 8.24
N GLU A 28 -4.01 8.72 9.26
CA GLU A 28 -3.26 8.38 10.48
C GLU A 28 -3.81 7.17 11.23
N ASP A 29 -5.14 7.00 11.23
CA ASP A 29 -5.86 5.86 11.84
C ASP A 29 -5.71 4.56 11.05
N TYR A 30 -5.27 4.66 9.79
CA TYR A 30 -5.07 3.52 8.86
C TYR A 30 -3.60 3.14 8.71
N MET A 31 -2.72 3.67 9.57
CA MET A 31 -1.30 3.36 9.53
C MET A 31 -1.05 1.92 10.01
N PRO A 32 -0.32 1.10 9.24
CA PRO A 32 0.07 -0.23 9.69
C PRO A 32 1.10 -0.19 10.83
N GLU A 33 1.21 -1.31 11.52
CA GLU A 33 2.31 -1.62 12.43
C GLU A 33 3.67 -1.50 11.71
N SER A 34 4.66 -0.96 12.41
CA SER A 34 6.05 -0.90 11.95
C SER A 34 6.91 -1.87 12.77
N LYS A 35 7.43 -2.93 12.13
CA LYS A 35 8.19 -3.98 12.83
C LYS A 35 9.69 -3.74 12.81
N CYS A 36 10.22 -3.34 11.66
CA CYS A 36 11.62 -2.97 11.50
C CYS A 36 11.82 -1.45 11.45
N GLY A 37 10.88 -0.73 10.85
CA GLY A 37 11.13 0.63 10.40
C GLY A 37 10.76 1.76 11.36
N GLU A 38 11.39 2.92 11.13
CA GLU A 38 10.92 4.20 11.67
C GLU A 38 9.83 4.75 10.75
N VAL A 39 8.70 5.18 11.31
CA VAL A 39 7.69 5.92 10.54
C VAL A 39 8.22 7.30 10.18
N ILE A 40 8.38 7.55 8.89
CA ILE A 40 8.76 8.84 8.33
C ILE A 40 7.54 9.45 7.66
N ASN A 41 7.14 10.64 8.13
CA ASN A 41 6.09 11.43 7.50
C ASN A 41 6.72 12.43 6.53
N TYR A 42 6.44 12.25 5.23
CA TYR A 42 6.72 13.26 4.21
C TYR A 42 5.50 14.18 4.06
N THR A 43 5.50 15.07 3.06
CA THR A 43 4.45 16.09 2.95
C THR A 43 3.08 15.46 2.65
N HIS A 44 3.05 14.43 1.79
CA HIS A 44 1.81 13.86 1.24
C HIS A 44 1.69 12.34 1.35
N TYR A 45 2.65 11.70 2.02
CA TYR A 45 2.66 10.26 2.28
C TYR A 45 3.57 9.94 3.47
N SER A 46 3.41 8.75 4.02
CA SER A 46 4.30 8.22 5.07
C SER A 46 4.86 6.87 4.67
N VAL A 47 5.99 6.49 5.26
CA VAL A 47 6.62 5.17 5.09
C VAL A 47 7.11 4.63 6.43
N SER A 48 7.07 3.32 6.63
CA SER A 48 7.89 2.66 7.67
C SER A 48 9.21 2.23 7.07
N TYR A 49 10.29 2.94 7.36
CA TYR A 49 11.59 2.74 6.74
C TYR A 49 12.53 1.91 7.61
N CYS A 50 12.91 0.73 7.11
CA CYS A 50 13.78 -0.23 7.75
C CYS A 50 15.24 -0.02 7.32
N GLU A 51 16.04 0.65 8.16
CA GLU A 51 17.45 0.96 7.86
C GLU A 51 18.30 -0.29 7.60
N LYS A 52 18.00 -1.41 8.30
CA LYS A 52 18.69 -2.71 8.10
C LYS A 52 18.69 -3.14 6.63
N TYR A 53 17.56 -2.95 5.94
CA TYR A 53 17.39 -3.34 4.53
C TYR A 53 17.53 -2.17 3.57
N LYS A 54 17.57 -0.93 4.07
CA LYS A 54 17.45 0.32 3.30
C LYS A 54 16.21 0.35 2.39
N LEU A 55 15.14 -0.29 2.83
CA LEU A 55 13.83 -0.36 2.18
C LEU A 55 12.74 0.01 3.17
N SER A 56 11.57 0.41 2.68
CA SER A 56 10.39 0.59 3.52
C SER A 56 9.51 -0.65 3.53
N GLU A 57 8.99 -1.01 4.69
CA GLU A 57 8.06 -2.13 4.91
C GLU A 57 6.74 -1.85 4.20
N TRP A 58 6.23 -0.64 4.43
CA TRP A 58 5.04 -0.11 3.81
C TRP A 58 5.16 1.39 3.57
N SER A 59 4.31 1.88 2.67
CA SER A 59 4.02 3.28 2.42
C SER A 59 2.52 3.49 2.45
N ILE A 60 2.06 4.65 2.91
CA ILE A 60 0.65 5.02 2.93
C ILE A 60 0.45 6.43 2.39
N HIS A 61 -0.56 6.59 1.55
CA HIS A 61 -1.04 7.88 1.05
C HIS A 61 -2.53 7.80 0.78
N TYR A 62 -3.14 8.94 0.47
CA TYR A 62 -4.51 8.98 -0.01
C TYR A 62 -4.59 9.63 -1.39
N MET A 63 -5.68 9.30 -2.08
CA MET A 63 -5.96 9.78 -3.43
C MET A 63 -7.40 10.26 -3.52
N THR A 64 -7.59 11.33 -4.28
CA THR A 64 -8.89 11.93 -4.64
C THR A 64 -8.87 12.26 -6.13
N GLU A 65 -10.04 12.55 -6.71
CA GLU A 65 -10.16 12.93 -8.12
C GLU A 65 -9.23 14.13 -8.46
N GLU A 66 -9.23 15.15 -7.60
CA GLU A 66 -8.37 16.33 -7.74
C GLU A 66 -6.88 15.96 -7.83
N ARG A 67 -6.44 14.98 -7.02
CA ARG A 67 -5.04 14.54 -7.00
C ARG A 67 -4.63 13.85 -8.30
N VAL A 68 -5.55 13.13 -8.93
CA VAL A 68 -5.33 12.41 -10.20
C VAL A 68 -5.18 13.37 -11.39
N PHE A 69 -5.97 14.45 -11.42
CA PHE A 69 -5.98 15.39 -12.53
C PHE A 69 -4.87 16.46 -12.50
N GLY A 70 -3.93 16.35 -11.57
CA GLY A 70 -2.78 17.23 -11.51
C GLY A 70 -1.93 17.25 -12.78
N ASP A 71 -1.30 18.39 -13.04
CA ASP A 71 -0.55 18.71 -14.25
C ASP A 71 0.97 18.74 -14.04
N VAL A 72 1.47 18.44 -12.83
CA VAL A 72 2.90 18.37 -12.55
C VAL A 72 3.54 17.23 -13.34
N ASP A 73 4.60 17.57 -14.06
CA ASP A 73 5.40 16.63 -14.81
C ASP A 73 6.28 15.77 -13.92
N ARG A 74 6.49 14.54 -14.37
CA ARG A 74 7.39 13.58 -13.73
C ARG A 74 8.82 14.10 -13.77
N THR A 75 9.51 14.15 -12.63
CA THR A 75 10.85 14.75 -12.53
C THR A 75 12.01 13.76 -12.69
N ASP A 76 11.77 12.46 -12.48
CA ASP A 76 12.79 11.40 -12.52
C ASP A 76 14.03 11.66 -11.62
N ASN A 77 13.86 12.50 -10.60
CA ASN A 77 14.92 12.95 -9.70
C ASN A 77 15.12 12.00 -8.50
N PHE A 78 15.49 10.75 -8.80
CA PHE A 78 15.78 9.75 -7.78
C PHE A 78 16.96 10.16 -6.90
N ARG A 79 16.75 10.27 -5.59
CA ARG A 79 17.77 10.73 -4.64
C ARG A 79 17.50 10.21 -3.24
N LEU A 80 18.52 10.22 -2.39
CA LEU A 80 18.35 9.96 -0.96
C LEU A 80 17.42 11.03 -0.37
N ASP A 81 16.73 10.70 0.73
CA ASP A 81 15.93 11.69 1.43
C ASP A 81 16.81 12.76 2.10
N ASN A 82 16.19 13.77 2.73
CA ASN A 82 16.92 14.89 3.35
C ASN A 82 17.84 14.48 4.50
N LYS A 83 17.69 13.27 5.05
CA LYS A 83 18.58 12.69 6.08
C LYS A 83 19.58 11.69 5.48
N GLY A 84 19.61 11.51 4.16
CA GLY A 84 20.50 10.57 3.49
C GLY A 84 20.02 9.12 3.50
N ARG A 85 18.73 8.86 3.76
CA ARG A 85 18.15 7.51 3.85
C ARG A 85 17.77 6.95 2.48
N GLY A 86 17.76 5.63 2.38
CA GLY A 86 17.40 4.85 1.20
C GLY A 86 18.58 4.14 0.51
N ALA A 87 18.26 3.16 -0.33
CA ALA A 87 19.24 2.43 -1.12
C ALA A 87 19.82 3.31 -2.24
N SER A 88 21.11 3.65 -2.15
CA SER A 88 21.78 4.52 -3.12
C SER A 88 21.69 4.00 -4.57
N LEU A 89 21.76 4.92 -5.55
CA LEU A 89 21.58 4.59 -6.98
C LEU A 89 22.59 3.58 -7.53
N SER A 90 23.79 3.50 -6.94
CA SER A 90 24.80 2.51 -7.33
C SER A 90 24.32 1.07 -7.14
N ASN A 91 23.40 0.83 -6.19
CA ASN A 91 22.83 -0.49 -5.98
C ASN A 91 21.93 -0.95 -7.14
N TYR A 92 21.24 -0.02 -7.78
CA TYR A 92 20.34 -0.30 -8.90
C TYR A 92 21.06 -0.40 -10.24
N TYR A 93 22.22 0.26 -10.38
CA TYR A 93 22.97 0.31 -11.63
C TYR A 93 23.35 -1.10 -12.11
N LYS A 94 22.90 -1.47 -13.33
CA LYS A 94 23.12 -2.80 -13.95
C LYS A 94 22.65 -4.00 -13.12
N SER A 95 21.79 -3.78 -12.12
CA SER A 95 21.22 -4.87 -11.29
C SER A 95 20.22 -5.75 -12.04
N GLY A 96 19.61 -5.23 -13.11
CA GLY A 96 18.48 -5.87 -13.80
C GLY A 96 17.11 -5.55 -13.16
N TYR A 97 17.09 -4.80 -12.05
CA TYR A 97 15.87 -4.38 -11.36
C TYR A 97 15.57 -2.90 -11.60
N ASP A 98 14.27 -2.58 -11.66
CA ASP A 98 13.79 -1.20 -11.72
C ASP A 98 13.85 -0.55 -10.34
N ARG A 99 14.00 0.78 -10.34
CA ARG A 99 13.70 1.66 -9.20
C ARG A 99 12.18 1.82 -9.11
N GLY A 100 11.52 0.81 -8.55
CA GLY A 100 10.06 0.77 -8.47
C GLY A 100 9.55 1.60 -7.30
N HIS A 101 8.51 2.39 -7.54
CA HIS A 101 7.90 3.23 -6.49
C HIS A 101 6.96 2.39 -5.63
N MET A 102 6.84 2.75 -4.35
CA MET A 102 5.73 2.29 -3.49
C MET A 102 4.56 3.27 -3.61
N VAL A 103 4.82 4.55 -3.41
CA VAL A 103 3.92 5.67 -3.73
C VAL A 103 4.23 6.17 -5.15
N PRO A 104 3.33 5.94 -6.14
CA PRO A 104 3.62 6.23 -7.54
C PRO A 104 3.71 7.72 -7.82
N ALA A 105 4.66 8.14 -8.66
CA ALA A 105 4.73 9.52 -9.14
C ALA A 105 3.44 9.98 -9.85
N GLY A 106 2.73 9.05 -10.51
CA GLY A 106 1.44 9.32 -11.15
C GLY A 106 0.31 9.70 -10.18
N ASP A 107 0.46 9.38 -8.90
CA ASP A 107 -0.49 9.73 -7.84
C ASP A 107 -0.16 11.11 -7.22
N MET A 108 1.00 11.67 -7.58
CA MET A 108 1.56 12.90 -7.00
C MET A 108 1.59 14.07 -7.98
N LYS A 109 0.83 14.00 -9.07
CA LYS A 109 0.80 15.04 -10.13
C LYS A 109 0.17 16.36 -9.69
N PHE A 110 -0.51 16.39 -8.55
CA PHE A 110 -1.20 17.58 -8.05
C PHE A 110 -0.29 18.59 -7.36
N ASN A 111 0.94 18.20 -7.00
CA ASN A 111 1.84 19.05 -6.25
C ASN A 111 3.31 18.75 -6.56
N GLN A 112 4.10 19.80 -6.78
CA GLN A 112 5.52 19.66 -7.16
C GLN A 112 6.38 19.06 -6.04
N THR A 113 6.08 19.39 -4.78
CA THR A 113 6.73 18.77 -3.62
C THR A 113 6.38 17.30 -3.56
N ALA A 114 5.10 16.94 -3.65
CA ALA A 114 4.65 15.55 -3.66
C ALA A 114 5.36 14.73 -4.76
N MET A 115 5.40 15.28 -5.98
CA MET A 115 6.11 14.68 -7.10
C MET A 115 7.59 14.47 -6.77
N ASN A 116 8.28 15.50 -6.28
CA ASN A 116 9.70 15.42 -5.95
C ASN A 116 10.01 14.43 -4.82
N GLU A 117 9.17 14.38 -3.79
CA GLU A 117 9.32 13.48 -2.66
C GLU A 117 9.02 12.03 -3.04
N SER A 118 8.15 11.77 -4.03
CA SER A 118 7.92 10.42 -4.54
C SER A 118 9.18 9.76 -5.13
N PHE A 119 10.20 10.55 -5.48
CA PHE A 119 11.50 10.07 -5.96
C PHE A 119 12.54 9.88 -4.84
N PHE A 120 12.19 10.04 -3.57
CA PHE A 120 13.08 9.66 -2.48
C PHE A 120 13.31 8.15 -2.47
N LEU A 121 14.56 7.73 -2.26
CA LEU A 121 14.95 6.31 -2.29
C LEU A 121 14.39 5.50 -1.11
N THR A 122 13.83 6.15 -0.09
CA THR A 122 12.99 5.53 0.95
C THR A 122 11.63 5.06 0.42
N ASN A 123 11.15 5.63 -0.70
CA ASN A 123 9.94 5.22 -1.42
C ASN A 123 10.24 4.24 -2.58
N ILE A 124 11.49 3.77 -2.72
CA ILE A 124 11.93 2.97 -3.84
C ILE A 124 12.39 1.59 -3.38
N SER A 125 11.97 0.56 -4.12
CA SER A 125 12.37 -0.83 -3.91
C SER A 125 12.81 -1.50 -5.23
N PRO A 126 13.70 -2.50 -5.19
CA PRO A 126 14.06 -3.32 -6.35
C PRO A 126 12.83 -4.07 -6.88
N GLN A 127 12.32 -3.66 -8.04
CA GLN A 127 11.18 -4.32 -8.66
C GLN A 127 11.58 -5.00 -9.95
N ASN A 128 11.11 -6.23 -10.16
CA ASN A 128 11.29 -6.92 -11.45
C ASN A 128 10.62 -6.08 -12.55
N PRO A 129 11.27 -5.84 -13.70
CA PRO A 129 10.70 -5.00 -14.76
C PRO A 129 9.33 -5.48 -15.27
N SER A 130 9.09 -6.80 -15.31
CA SER A 130 7.80 -7.35 -15.74
C SER A 130 6.68 -7.13 -14.72
N PHE A 131 7.02 -7.06 -13.43
CA PHE A 131 6.09 -6.68 -12.36
C PHE A 131 5.81 -5.18 -12.40
N ASN A 132 6.85 -4.35 -12.29
CA ASN A 132 6.75 -2.90 -12.18
C ASN A 132 6.01 -2.28 -13.38
N ARG A 133 6.47 -2.60 -14.59
CA ARG A 133 5.92 -2.05 -15.84
C ARG A 133 4.64 -2.78 -16.29
N GLY A 134 4.32 -3.90 -15.66
CA GLY A 134 3.21 -4.78 -15.98
C GLY A 134 2.06 -4.64 -15.00
N ILE A 135 1.89 -5.62 -14.12
CA ILE A 135 0.74 -5.70 -13.20
C ILE A 135 0.70 -4.53 -12.21
N ASN A 136 1.85 -4.07 -11.70
CA ASN A 136 1.87 -2.97 -10.72
C ASN A 136 1.30 -1.69 -11.35
N LYS A 137 1.81 -1.31 -12.54
CA LYS A 137 1.25 -0.19 -13.32
C LYS A 137 -0.26 -0.34 -13.58
N LYS A 138 -0.74 -1.56 -13.84
CA LYS A 138 -2.19 -1.81 -14.05
C LYS A 138 -3.01 -1.58 -12.78
N ILE A 139 -2.53 -2.05 -11.62
CA ILE A 139 -3.18 -1.83 -10.32
C ILE A 139 -3.22 -0.33 -10.02
N GLU A 140 -2.09 0.37 -10.16
CA GLU A 140 -2.01 1.81 -9.94
C GLU A 140 -2.98 2.59 -10.84
N SER A 141 -3.05 2.25 -12.13
CA SER A 141 -4.00 2.87 -13.05
C SER A 141 -5.45 2.57 -12.68
N LYS A 142 -5.74 1.36 -12.20
CA LYS A 142 -7.09 0.99 -11.77
C LYS A 142 -7.53 1.79 -10.54
N PHE A 143 -6.63 2.02 -9.57
CA PHE A 143 -6.96 2.85 -8.40
C PHE A 143 -7.28 4.29 -8.80
N ARG A 144 -6.51 4.87 -9.73
CA ARG A 144 -6.81 6.20 -10.29
C ARG A 144 -8.15 6.23 -11.01
N GLU A 145 -8.47 5.20 -11.79
CA GLU A 145 -9.75 5.08 -12.48
C GLU A 145 -10.91 5.02 -11.47
N TRP A 146 -10.82 4.18 -10.45
CA TRP A 146 -11.83 4.04 -9.41
C TRP A 146 -12.07 5.33 -8.65
N VAL A 147 -11.03 6.08 -8.29
CA VAL A 147 -11.20 7.40 -7.66
C VAL A 147 -11.92 8.41 -8.56
N VAL A 148 -11.79 8.29 -9.88
CA VAL A 148 -12.43 9.24 -10.80
C VAL A 148 -13.92 8.90 -11.01
N PHE A 149 -14.30 7.63 -10.93
CA PHE A 149 -15.64 7.19 -11.33
C PHE A 149 -16.51 6.65 -10.20
N ASP A 150 -15.91 6.09 -9.16
CA ASP A 150 -16.59 5.22 -8.21
C ASP A 150 -16.40 5.67 -6.74
N PHE A 151 -15.37 6.47 -6.41
CA PHE A 151 -15.02 6.82 -5.03
C PHE A 151 -14.50 8.24 -4.86
N ASP A 152 -14.93 8.96 -3.81
CA ASP A 152 -14.45 10.32 -3.55
C ASP A 152 -13.00 10.37 -3.02
N THR A 153 -12.66 9.47 -2.10
CA THR A 153 -11.36 9.42 -1.44
C THR A 153 -11.01 7.98 -1.10
N ILE A 154 -9.79 7.57 -1.46
CA ILE A 154 -9.27 6.24 -1.15
C ILE A 154 -7.94 6.39 -0.42
N ILE A 155 -7.71 5.52 0.55
CA ILE A 155 -6.42 5.35 1.20
C ILE A 155 -5.75 4.14 0.56
N ILE A 156 -4.45 4.28 0.30
CA ILE A 156 -3.67 3.26 -0.37
C ILE A 156 -2.46 2.93 0.49
N ILE A 157 -2.33 1.65 0.83
CA ILE A 157 -1.14 1.11 1.48
C ILE A 157 -0.42 0.26 0.45
N THR A 158 0.89 0.47 0.29
CA THR A 158 1.73 -0.33 -0.61
C THR A 158 2.91 -0.85 0.18
N GLY A 159 3.27 -2.11 0.02
CA GLY A 159 4.38 -2.68 0.78
C GLY A 159 4.93 -3.96 0.18
N PHE A 160 5.83 -4.58 0.93
CA PHE A 160 6.47 -5.83 0.56
C PHE A 160 6.44 -6.80 1.74
N VAL A 161 6.41 -8.10 1.44
CA VAL A 161 6.56 -9.12 2.49
C VAL A 161 8.04 -9.15 2.89
N MET A 162 8.34 -8.61 4.08
CA MET A 162 9.71 -8.43 4.61
C MET A 162 10.21 -9.65 5.38
N ASP A 163 9.99 -10.84 4.82
CA ASP A 163 10.46 -12.11 5.35
C ASP A 163 11.79 -12.50 4.67
N GLU A 164 12.85 -12.68 5.46
CA GLU A 164 14.19 -13.04 4.97
C GLU A 164 14.19 -14.36 4.20
N ASP A 165 13.36 -15.33 4.61
CA ASP A 165 13.24 -16.63 3.94
C ASP A 165 12.58 -16.51 2.56
N LEU A 166 11.84 -15.42 2.33
CA LEU A 166 11.20 -15.11 1.07
C LEU A 166 12.00 -14.15 0.19
N PHE A 167 13.18 -13.67 0.61
CA PHE A 167 13.99 -12.81 -0.25
C PHE A 167 14.55 -13.55 -1.46
N ASN A 168 14.38 -12.96 -2.64
CA ASN A 168 14.86 -13.51 -3.91
C ASN A 168 16.22 -12.94 -4.32
N GLY A 169 17.16 -12.94 -3.37
CA GLY A 169 18.52 -12.42 -3.55
C GLY A 169 18.66 -10.95 -3.20
N PHE A 170 19.76 -10.35 -3.68
CA PHE A 170 20.17 -8.98 -3.35
C PHE A 170 20.68 -8.24 -4.58
N ILE A 171 20.50 -6.92 -4.64
CA ILE A 171 21.13 -6.05 -5.63
C ILE A 171 22.26 -5.22 -5.03
N GLY A 172 23.22 -4.84 -5.88
CA GLY A 172 24.17 -3.78 -5.55
C GLY A 172 25.26 -4.14 -4.54
N PRO A 173 26.23 -3.23 -4.34
CA PRO A 173 27.30 -3.41 -3.36
C PRO A 173 26.81 -3.44 -1.91
N ASP A 174 25.73 -2.75 -1.59
CA ASP A 174 25.17 -2.71 -0.23
C ASP A 174 24.26 -3.90 0.08
N ARG A 175 24.11 -4.83 -0.89
CA ARG A 175 23.25 -6.02 -0.78
C ARG A 175 21.83 -5.67 -0.34
N ILE A 176 21.15 -4.84 -1.14
CA ILE A 176 19.75 -4.49 -0.90
C ILE A 176 18.88 -5.70 -1.23
N PRO A 177 18.04 -6.21 -0.29
CA PRO A 177 17.24 -7.41 -0.53
C PRO A 177 16.20 -7.16 -1.63
N ILE A 178 15.82 -8.24 -2.31
CA ILE A 178 14.75 -8.25 -3.31
C ILE A 178 13.56 -9.01 -2.72
N PRO A 179 12.50 -8.32 -2.28
CA PRO A 179 11.30 -9.00 -1.80
C PRO A 179 10.66 -9.85 -2.89
N SER A 180 10.14 -11.04 -2.53
CA SER A 180 9.44 -11.91 -3.50
C SER A 180 8.01 -11.48 -3.76
N TYR A 181 7.39 -10.72 -2.86
CA TYR A 181 5.99 -10.34 -2.94
C TYR A 181 5.81 -8.86 -2.61
N SER A 182 4.94 -8.20 -3.38
CA SER A 182 4.42 -6.88 -3.08
C SER A 182 2.94 -6.98 -2.79
N TYR A 183 2.46 -6.17 -1.85
CA TYR A 183 1.03 -6.00 -1.61
C TYR A 183 0.59 -4.57 -1.83
N LYS A 184 -0.70 -4.41 -2.16
CA LYS A 184 -1.36 -3.10 -2.27
C LYS A 184 -2.76 -3.20 -1.69
N ILE A 185 -3.06 -2.38 -0.70
CA ILE A 185 -4.37 -2.29 -0.07
C ILE A 185 -5.04 -1.01 -0.56
N PHE A 186 -6.28 -1.15 -1.00
CA PHE A 186 -7.22 -0.08 -1.30
C PHE A 186 -8.24 -0.03 -0.16
N ILE A 187 -8.49 1.17 0.37
CA ILE A 187 -9.47 1.39 1.43
C ILE A 187 -10.35 2.57 1.01
N ASP A 188 -11.65 2.31 0.91
CA ASP A 188 -12.68 3.33 0.80
C ASP A 188 -13.30 3.54 2.19
N LYS A 189 -12.92 4.68 2.79
CA LYS A 189 -13.37 5.10 4.12
C LYS A 189 -14.88 5.36 4.19
N ILE A 190 -15.49 5.82 3.10
CA ILE A 190 -16.89 6.29 3.13
C ILE A 190 -17.84 5.10 3.16
N ASN A 191 -17.57 4.07 2.35
CA ASN A 191 -18.46 2.91 2.24
C ASN A 191 -17.95 1.70 3.03
N HIS A 192 -16.88 1.83 3.82
CA HIS A 192 -16.23 0.75 4.56
C HIS A 192 -15.92 -0.45 3.66
N ARG A 193 -15.23 -0.17 2.54
CA ARG A 193 -14.82 -1.20 1.57
C ARG A 193 -13.32 -1.25 1.48
N SER A 194 -12.80 -2.46 1.31
CA SER A 194 -11.38 -2.69 1.13
C SER A 194 -11.11 -3.74 0.06
N LEU A 195 -9.89 -3.69 -0.48
CA LEU A 195 -9.38 -4.68 -1.40
C LEU A 195 -7.87 -4.79 -1.22
N ALA A 196 -7.33 -6.00 -1.06
CA ALA A 196 -5.90 -6.23 -1.03
C ALA A 196 -5.45 -7.06 -2.23
N PHE A 197 -4.37 -6.61 -2.88
CA PHE A 197 -3.63 -7.40 -3.85
C PHE A 197 -2.37 -7.95 -3.20
N LEU A 198 -2.05 -9.21 -3.48
CA LEU A 198 -0.77 -9.82 -3.13
C LEU A 198 -0.15 -10.47 -4.37
N VAL A 199 0.96 -9.92 -4.84
CA VAL A 199 1.48 -10.19 -6.17
C VAL A 199 2.95 -10.64 -6.10
N PRO A 200 3.30 -11.79 -6.71
CA PRO A 200 4.68 -12.22 -6.78
C PRO A 200 5.50 -11.33 -7.73
N MET A 201 6.66 -10.86 -7.24
CA MET A 201 7.62 -10.04 -7.99
C MET A 201 8.72 -10.87 -8.66
N ASN A 202 8.96 -12.09 -8.18
CA ASN A 202 10.04 -12.97 -8.65
C ASN A 202 9.66 -13.86 -9.85
N LYS A 203 8.41 -13.80 -10.31
CA LYS A 203 7.87 -14.68 -11.36
C LYS A 203 7.06 -13.91 -12.38
N LYS A 204 6.92 -14.49 -13.57
CA LYS A 204 6.01 -13.95 -14.59
C LYS A 204 4.57 -14.08 -14.12
N ILE A 205 3.86 -12.95 -14.12
CA ILE A 205 2.43 -12.85 -13.81
C ILE A 205 1.62 -13.65 -14.84
N LYS A 206 0.65 -14.43 -14.34
CA LYS A 206 -0.29 -15.24 -15.13
C LYS A 206 -1.72 -14.82 -14.78
N GLY A 207 -2.64 -14.89 -15.74
CA GLY A 207 -4.03 -14.51 -15.50
C GLY A 207 -4.25 -13.01 -15.44
N ARG A 208 -5.35 -12.62 -14.79
CA ARG A 208 -5.84 -11.25 -14.65
C ARG A 208 -5.37 -10.68 -13.31
N MET A 209 -5.33 -9.35 -13.24
CA MET A 209 -4.94 -8.63 -12.02
C MET A 209 -5.81 -9.02 -10.81
N PHE A 210 -7.12 -9.18 -11.01
CA PHE A 210 -8.07 -9.55 -9.96
C PHE A 210 -7.91 -10.98 -9.44
N ASP A 211 -7.17 -11.83 -10.15
CA ASP A 211 -6.89 -13.17 -9.65
C ASP A 211 -5.85 -13.17 -8.50
N TYR A 212 -5.27 -12.00 -8.18
CA TYR A 212 -4.31 -11.79 -7.09
C TYR A 212 -4.91 -11.08 -5.87
N ILE A 213 -6.24 -11.00 -5.78
CA ILE A 213 -6.94 -10.45 -4.63
C ILE A 213 -6.95 -11.46 -3.48
N ILE A 214 -6.70 -10.98 -2.26
CA ILE A 214 -6.86 -11.71 -0.99
C ILE A 214 -7.56 -10.81 0.04
N SER A 215 -8.02 -11.38 1.17
CA SER A 215 -8.50 -10.55 2.28
C SER A 215 -7.34 -9.86 3.00
N ILE A 216 -7.62 -8.77 3.72
CA ILE A 216 -6.57 -8.12 4.52
C ILE A 216 -6.15 -9.06 5.66
N ASP A 217 -7.07 -9.77 6.32
CA ASP A 217 -6.72 -10.76 7.36
C ASP A 217 -5.77 -11.87 6.86
N GLU A 218 -5.95 -12.35 5.61
CA GLU A 218 -4.99 -13.25 4.99
C GLU A 218 -3.64 -12.57 4.73
N LEU A 219 -3.66 -11.30 4.31
CA LEU A 219 -2.46 -10.52 4.07
C LEU A 219 -1.69 -10.27 5.36
N GLU A 220 -2.35 -9.96 6.48
CA GLU A 220 -1.72 -9.77 7.80
C GLU A 220 -0.95 -11.00 8.23
N THR A 221 -1.55 -12.17 8.04
CA THR A 221 -0.89 -13.45 8.33
C THR A 221 0.38 -13.63 7.49
N ILE A 222 0.35 -13.26 6.21
CA ILE A 222 1.47 -13.45 5.27
C ILE A 222 2.56 -12.39 5.47
N ALA A 223 2.16 -11.13 5.58
CA ALA A 223 3.05 -9.98 5.73
C ALA A 223 3.61 -9.86 7.15
N ASP A 224 2.96 -10.52 8.13
CA ASP A 224 3.24 -10.36 9.54
C ASP A 224 3.10 -8.90 9.97
N ILE A 225 2.03 -8.22 9.57
CA ILE A 225 1.80 -6.81 9.90
C ILE A 225 0.34 -6.68 10.28
N ASP A 226 0.05 -6.01 11.39
CA ASP A 226 -1.28 -5.49 11.70
C ASP A 226 -1.48 -4.21 10.86
N PHE A 227 -2.38 -4.24 9.87
CA PHE A 227 -2.54 -3.12 8.93
C PHE A 227 -3.32 -1.95 9.52
N PHE A 228 -3.99 -2.15 10.65
CA PHE A 228 -4.89 -1.20 11.25
C PHE A 228 -4.58 -0.96 12.73
N GLU A 229 -3.30 -1.04 13.13
CA GLU A 229 -2.82 -1.02 14.53
C GLU A 229 -3.47 0.01 15.47
N LYS A 230 -3.87 1.17 14.95
CA LYS A 230 -4.47 2.28 15.71
C LYS A 230 -6.00 2.27 15.74
N MET A 231 -6.63 1.40 14.96
CA MET A 231 -8.06 1.31 14.79
C MET A 231 -8.66 0.39 15.86
N PRO A 232 -9.87 0.69 16.38
CA PRO A 232 -10.58 -0.26 17.22
C PRO A 232 -10.99 -1.51 16.44
N LEU A 233 -10.89 -2.67 17.08
CA LEU A 233 -11.21 -3.98 16.50
C LEU A 233 -12.56 -4.03 15.77
N GLU A 234 -13.59 -3.44 16.36
CA GLU A 234 -14.93 -3.45 15.78
C GLU A 234 -15.01 -2.72 14.44
N GLU A 235 -14.11 -1.77 14.20
CA GLU A 235 -13.97 -1.06 12.93
C GLU A 235 -13.05 -1.80 11.96
N GLU A 236 -11.95 -2.39 12.43
CA GLU A 236 -11.02 -3.20 11.62
C GLU A 236 -11.73 -4.33 10.87
N ILE A 237 -12.64 -5.03 11.57
CA ILE A 237 -13.43 -6.15 11.03
C ILE A 237 -14.19 -5.77 9.76
N LEU A 238 -14.59 -4.50 9.61
CA LEU A 238 -15.29 -4.00 8.42
C LEU A 238 -14.39 -4.02 7.17
N TYR A 239 -13.07 -3.93 7.35
CA TYR A 239 -12.09 -3.94 6.27
C TYR A 239 -11.35 -5.28 6.14
N GLU A 240 -11.26 -6.09 7.20
CA GLU A 240 -10.39 -7.27 7.23
C GLU A 240 -11.01 -8.56 6.67
N MET A 241 -12.28 -8.82 7.00
CA MET A 241 -12.84 -10.17 6.95
C MET A 241 -13.38 -10.58 5.57
N ASP A 242 -13.92 -9.63 4.80
CA ASP A 242 -14.45 -9.89 3.46
C ASP A 242 -13.76 -8.99 2.44
N THR A 243 -13.22 -9.60 1.38
CA THR A 243 -13.02 -8.85 0.13
C THR A 243 -14.41 -8.44 -0.31
N ASN A 244 -14.80 -7.18 -0.11
CA ASN A 244 -16.17 -6.71 -0.31
C ASN A 244 -16.48 -6.63 -1.84
N MET A 245 -16.57 -7.81 -2.46
CA MET A 245 -16.59 -8.12 -3.89
C MET A 245 -17.97 -7.88 -4.54
N ASP A 246 -18.94 -7.32 -3.81
CA ASP A 246 -20.11 -6.68 -4.47
C ASP A 246 -19.66 -5.54 -5.40
N PHE A 247 -18.43 -5.09 -5.24
CA PHE A 247 -17.62 -4.47 -6.25
C PHE A 247 -17.19 -5.52 -7.30
N ASP A 248 -18.00 -5.76 -8.35
CA ASP A 248 -17.52 -6.53 -9.51
C ASP A 248 -16.46 -5.68 -10.24
N PRO A 249 -15.17 -5.98 -10.09
CA PRO A 249 -14.10 -5.14 -10.61
C PRO A 249 -14.02 -5.21 -12.15
N GLU A 250 -14.69 -6.20 -12.74
CA GLU A 250 -14.82 -6.42 -14.18
C GLU A 250 -16.12 -5.86 -14.76
N SER A 251 -17.18 -5.67 -13.96
CA SER A 251 -18.46 -5.13 -14.46
C SER A 251 -18.36 -3.71 -15.01
N ASN A 252 -17.37 -2.94 -14.55
CA ASN A 252 -17.07 -1.59 -15.05
C ASN A 252 -16.27 -1.58 -16.37
N LEU A 253 -16.18 -2.71 -17.10
CA LEU A 253 -15.62 -2.79 -18.45
C LEU A 253 -16.50 -2.06 -19.49
N LYS A 254 -16.53 -0.73 -19.44
CA LYS A 254 -16.74 0.16 -20.59
C LYS A 254 -15.66 1.24 -20.63
N GLY A 255 -14.40 0.80 -20.65
CA GLY A 255 -13.27 1.64 -20.98
C GLY A 255 -12.04 0.77 -21.21
N SER A 256 -11.45 0.83 -22.40
CA SER A 256 -10.08 0.34 -22.61
C SER A 256 -9.16 0.98 -21.55
N MET A 257 -8.02 0.36 -21.21
CA MET A 257 -7.00 1.00 -20.37
C MET A 257 -6.63 2.37 -20.99
N VAL A 258 -7.14 3.45 -20.42
CA VAL A 258 -6.95 4.82 -20.90
C VAL A 258 -5.92 5.49 -20.00
N GLU A 259 -4.80 5.94 -20.57
CA GLU A 259 -3.82 6.75 -19.85
C GLU A 259 -4.45 8.13 -19.52
N PRO A 260 -4.13 8.77 -18.37
CA PRO A 260 -4.71 10.06 -17.96
C PRO A 260 -4.70 11.17 -19.03
N SER A 261 -3.79 11.11 -20.01
CA SER A 261 -3.72 12.04 -21.13
C SER A 261 -4.92 11.98 -22.09
N ASP A 262 -5.69 10.90 -22.09
CA ASP A 262 -6.74 10.61 -23.07
C ASP A 262 -8.18 10.89 -22.56
N PHE A 263 -8.34 11.29 -21.29
CA PHE A 263 -9.66 11.53 -20.65
C PHE A 263 -10.47 12.70 -21.24
N LYS A 264 -9.88 13.56 -22.08
CA LYS A 264 -10.56 14.74 -22.64
C LYS A 264 -11.58 14.44 -23.74
N LYS A 265 -11.77 13.19 -24.16
CA LYS A 265 -12.66 12.85 -25.28
C LYS A 265 -13.41 11.55 -25.01
N ASN A 266 -14.65 11.63 -24.54
CA ASN A 266 -15.85 10.96 -25.10
C ASN A 266 -16.93 10.69 -24.04
N ASN A 267 -18.07 11.36 -24.19
CA ASN A 267 -19.32 11.06 -23.50
C ASN A 267 -20.29 10.40 -24.48
N LYS A 268 -20.71 9.15 -24.23
CA LYS A 268 -22.01 8.60 -24.71
C LYS A 268 -22.37 7.29 -23.99
N LYS A 269 -23.45 7.33 -23.20
CA LYS A 269 -24.05 6.21 -22.44
C LYS A 269 -24.93 5.33 -23.33
N THR A 270 -24.91 4.01 -23.13
CA THR A 270 -26.00 3.07 -23.48
C THR A 270 -25.99 1.83 -22.56
N ALA A 271 -27.18 1.21 -22.40
CA ALA A 271 -27.66 0.36 -21.31
C ALA A 271 -27.18 -1.13 -21.26
N VAL A 272 -27.69 -1.84 -20.23
CA VAL A 272 -27.29 -3.11 -19.57
C VAL A 272 -28.08 -4.34 -20.10
N PRO A 273 -27.57 -5.59 -19.92
CA PRO A 273 -28.32 -6.58 -19.11
C PRO A 273 -27.46 -7.43 -18.14
N GLU A 274 -28.14 -7.97 -17.11
CA GLU A 274 -27.67 -8.72 -15.94
C GLU A 274 -27.14 -10.15 -16.21
N ASN A 275 -26.14 -10.61 -15.44
CA ASN A 275 -26.15 -11.79 -14.55
C ASN A 275 -24.77 -12.46 -14.33
N GLY A 276 -24.53 -12.89 -13.09
CA GLY A 276 -23.82 -14.15 -12.79
C GLY A 276 -22.65 -14.08 -11.80
N LYS A 277 -22.89 -14.46 -10.53
CA LYS A 277 -21.84 -14.70 -9.51
C LYS A 277 -20.82 -15.73 -10.01
N LYS A 278 -19.54 -15.36 -10.13
CA LYS A 278 -18.44 -16.27 -10.48
C LYS A 278 -17.48 -16.47 -9.31
N LYS A 279 -17.19 -17.74 -9.04
CA LYS A 279 -16.26 -18.24 -8.02
C LYS A 279 -14.82 -18.03 -8.49
N VAL A 280 -14.01 -17.33 -7.70
CA VAL A 280 -12.59 -17.06 -8.00
C VAL A 280 -11.75 -18.30 -7.66
N ILE A 281 -10.89 -18.70 -8.60
CA ILE A 281 -9.87 -19.75 -8.42
C ILE A 281 -8.53 -19.02 -8.36
N SER A 282 -7.82 -19.12 -7.23
CA SER A 282 -6.48 -18.54 -7.04
C SER A 282 -5.45 -19.17 -7.99
N PRO A 283 -4.74 -18.40 -8.85
CA PRO A 283 -3.67 -18.89 -9.71
C PRO A 283 -2.30 -18.93 -9.02
N VAL A 284 -2.24 -18.65 -7.72
CA VAL A 284 -0.98 -18.61 -6.98
C VAL A 284 -0.73 -19.96 -6.33
N ASP A 285 0.47 -20.54 -6.53
CA ASP A 285 1.00 -21.69 -5.80
C ASP A 285 1.29 -21.31 -4.33
N TYR A 286 0.27 -20.83 -3.61
CA TYR A 286 0.31 -20.58 -2.17
C TYR A 286 0.11 -21.87 -1.36
N ASN A 287 -0.25 -22.99 -1.99
CA ASN A 287 -0.65 -24.23 -1.31
C ASN A 287 0.39 -24.80 -0.31
N ASN A 288 1.67 -24.40 -0.39
CA ASN A 288 2.67 -24.78 0.60
C ASN A 288 2.84 -23.79 1.78
N TYR A 289 2.40 -22.54 1.64
CA TYR A 289 2.44 -21.51 2.69
C TYR A 289 1.05 -21.20 3.27
N SER A 290 -0.04 -21.59 2.61
CA SER A 290 -1.42 -21.34 3.05
C SER A 290 -2.09 -22.58 3.63
N LYS A 291 -1.46 -23.25 4.60
CA LYS A 291 -2.30 -23.97 5.56
C LYS A 291 -3.01 -22.88 6.36
N LYS A 292 -4.28 -22.62 6.03
CA LYS A 292 -5.10 -21.67 6.77
C LYS A 292 -5.35 -22.26 8.15
N TYR A 293 -4.76 -21.66 9.17
CA TYR A 293 -5.05 -21.97 10.56
C TYR A 293 -5.92 -20.85 11.10
N HIS A 294 -6.98 -21.20 11.82
CA HIS A 294 -7.80 -20.21 12.52
C HIS A 294 -7.25 -19.99 13.92
N CYS A 295 -7.37 -18.76 14.41
CA CYS A 295 -7.08 -18.45 15.79
C CYS A 295 -7.92 -19.34 16.74
N LEU A 296 -7.29 -19.90 17.75
CA LEU A 296 -7.94 -20.82 18.69
C LEU A 296 -8.80 -20.13 19.76
N GLU A 297 -8.72 -18.81 19.86
CA GLU A 297 -9.39 -18.06 20.91
C GLU A 297 -10.87 -17.86 20.63
N LYS A 298 -11.62 -17.66 21.72
CA LYS A 298 -13.06 -17.42 21.69
C LYS A 298 -13.36 -16.17 22.50
N ASN A 299 -14.37 -15.43 22.08
CA ASN A 299 -14.88 -14.33 22.89
C ASN A 299 -15.59 -14.87 24.16
N GLN A 300 -16.05 -13.97 25.03
CA GLN A 300 -16.72 -14.32 26.29
C GLN A 300 -18.00 -15.16 26.09
N ASP A 301 -18.63 -15.07 24.92
CA ASP A 301 -19.82 -15.84 24.52
C ASP A 301 -19.47 -17.19 23.86
N GLY A 302 -18.18 -17.53 23.76
CA GLY A 302 -17.71 -18.78 23.17
C GLY A 302 -17.67 -18.80 21.64
N ILE A 303 -17.84 -17.65 20.98
CA ILE A 303 -17.75 -17.50 19.52
C ILE A 303 -16.26 -17.53 19.12
N PRO A 304 -15.86 -18.42 18.19
CA PRO A 304 -14.48 -18.49 17.70
C PRO A 304 -14.03 -17.20 17.04
N CYS A 305 -12.77 -16.82 17.28
CA CYS A 305 -12.11 -15.73 16.58
C CYS A 305 -12.11 -16.02 15.07
N PRO A 306 -12.57 -15.08 14.22
CA PRO A 306 -12.64 -15.30 12.79
C PRO A 306 -11.27 -15.27 12.09
N ARG A 307 -10.25 -14.71 12.74
CA ARG A 307 -8.95 -14.38 12.14
C ARG A 307 -8.07 -15.60 11.84
N HIS A 308 -7.26 -15.46 10.80
CA HIS A 308 -6.25 -16.46 10.43
C HIS A 308 -4.95 -16.31 11.25
N THR A 309 -4.11 -17.34 11.21
CA THR A 309 -2.82 -17.44 11.91
C THR A 309 -1.79 -18.17 11.05
N LYS A 310 -0.49 -17.99 11.34
CA LYS A 310 0.61 -18.56 10.53
C LYS A 310 0.79 -20.06 10.75
N GLY A 311 0.49 -20.55 11.96
CA GLY A 311 0.73 -21.92 12.38
C GLY A 311 -0.45 -22.59 13.08
N PRO A 312 -0.45 -23.94 13.15
CA PRO A 312 -1.46 -24.67 13.91
C PRO A 312 -1.26 -24.40 15.39
N ASN A 313 -2.35 -24.01 16.07
CA ASN A 313 -2.38 -23.66 17.49
C ASN A 313 -1.76 -22.31 17.87
N GLU A 314 -1.65 -21.39 16.91
CA GLU A 314 -1.26 -20.02 17.20
C GLU A 314 -2.48 -19.15 17.56
N LYS A 315 -2.21 -18.06 18.27
CA LYS A 315 -3.17 -16.97 18.48
C LYS A 315 -2.97 -15.94 17.36
N CYS A 316 -4.04 -15.30 16.90
CA CYS A 316 -3.88 -14.15 16.01
C CYS A 316 -3.16 -13.02 16.76
N TRP A 317 -2.70 -12.02 16.02
CA TRP A 317 -1.97 -10.89 16.58
C TRP A 317 -2.75 -10.19 17.71
N GLU A 318 -4.08 -10.10 17.58
CA GLU A 318 -4.99 -9.53 18.58
C GLU A 318 -4.90 -10.25 19.94
N HIS A 319 -5.05 -11.57 19.92
CA HIS A 319 -4.98 -12.39 21.11
C HIS A 319 -3.55 -12.61 21.63
N SER A 320 -2.55 -12.25 20.82
CA SER A 320 -1.15 -12.18 21.23
C SER A 320 -0.88 -10.90 22.02
N LYS A 321 -1.45 -9.75 21.61
CA LYS A 321 -1.36 -8.46 22.33
C LYS A 321 -1.96 -8.52 23.74
N GLN A 322 -3.10 -9.21 23.92
CA GLN A 322 -3.79 -9.31 25.22
C GLN A 322 -3.05 -10.12 26.31
N ASN A 323 -2.06 -10.95 25.95
CA ASN A 323 -1.24 -11.65 26.96
C ASN A 323 -0.09 -10.76 27.46
N ASN A 324 0.52 -9.96 26.59
CA ASN A 324 1.58 -9.02 26.98
C ASN A 324 1.10 -7.94 27.97
N ILE A 325 -0.18 -7.56 27.92
CA ILE A 325 -0.77 -6.64 28.91
C ILE A 325 -0.95 -7.35 30.26
N ARG A 326 -1.35 -8.63 30.27
CA ARG A 326 -1.52 -9.41 31.50
C ARG A 326 -0.19 -9.78 32.16
N ASP A 327 0.86 -10.02 31.37
CA ASP A 327 2.19 -10.33 31.89
C ASP A 327 2.90 -9.08 32.45
N ASN A 328 2.58 -7.89 31.95
CA ASN A 328 3.11 -6.60 32.45
C ASN A 328 2.34 -6.03 33.65
N GLU A 329 1.23 -6.64 34.07
CA GLU A 329 0.51 -6.30 35.32
C GLU A 329 0.94 -7.16 36.52
N ILE A 330 1.93 -8.05 36.34
CA ILE A 330 2.41 -8.99 37.38
C ILE A 330 3.87 -8.71 37.83
N GLU A 331 4.56 -7.72 37.25
CA GLU A 331 5.80 -7.15 37.83
C GLU A 331 5.51 -5.85 38.60
#